data_AF-A0A0W0VBQ0-F1
#
_entry.id   AF-A0A0W0VBQ0-F1
#
_cell.length_a   1.000
_cell.length_b   1.000
_cell.length_c   1.000
_cell.angle_alpha   90.00
_cell.angle_beta   90.00
_cell.angle_gamma   90.00
#
_symmetry.space_group_name_H-M   'P 1'
#
loop_
_entity.id
_entity.type
_entity.pdbx_description
1 polymer ?
#
loop_
_entity_poly.entity_id
_entity_poly.type
_entity_poly.pdbx_seq_one_letter_code
_entity_poly.pdbx_strand_id
1 'polypeptide(L)' 'MGSFEQLVFNHPYFTMLVFVAIGFLLRGLMRVNIAAVKINIEELELALQDEDIEKAKYSLQRLKSGFGFH' A
#
# COMPACT_ATOMS: atom_id res chain seq x y z
N MET A 1 -19.94 -9.54 23.38
CA MET A 1 -18.62 -10.21 23.23
C MET A 1 -18.70 -11.66 22.76
N GLY A 2 -19.83 -12.38 22.88
CA GLY A 2 -19.88 -13.82 22.55
C GLY A 2 -19.97 -14.23 21.06
N SER A 3 -20.34 -13.34 20.12
CA SER A 3 -20.59 -13.78 18.73
C SER A 3 -19.33 -14.11 17.93
N PHE A 4 -18.24 -13.36 18.13
CA PHE A 4 -16.97 -13.62 17.44
C PHE A 4 -16.27 -14.85 18.01
N GLU A 5 -16.24 -14.98 19.34
CA GLU A 5 -15.68 -16.16 20.01
C GLU A 5 -16.43 -17.44 19.59
N GLN A 6 -17.76 -17.42 19.53
CA GLN A 6 -18.54 -18.54 19.00
C GLN A 6 -18.23 -18.85 17.54
N LEU A 7 -18.02 -17.86 16.67
CA LEU A 7 -17.62 -18.08 15.28
C LEU A 7 -16.26 -18.78 15.19
N VAL A 8 -15.30 -18.37 16.01
CA VAL A 8 -13.95 -18.96 16.06
C VAL A 8 -14.01 -20.41 16.58
N PHE A 9 -14.80 -20.67 17.63
CA PHE A 9 -14.95 -22.03 18.16
C PHE A 9 -15.73 -22.96 17.22
N ASN A 10 -16.80 -22.47 16.59
CA ASN A 10 -17.62 -23.28 15.68
C ASN A 10 -16.92 -23.53 14.34
N HIS A 11 -16.09 -22.59 13.88
CA HIS A 11 -15.42 -22.67 12.58
C HIS A 11 -13.94 -22.21 12.66
N PRO A 12 -13.06 -22.96 13.35
CA PRO A 12 -11.67 -22.54 13.56
C PRO A 12 -10.87 -22.45 12.27
N TYR A 13 -11.07 -23.39 11.33
CA TYR A 13 -10.37 -23.38 10.04
C TYR A 13 -10.82 -22.24 9.14
N PHE A 14 -12.10 -21.88 9.16
CA PHE A 14 -12.63 -20.77 8.36
C PHE A 14 -12.10 -19.43 8.87
N THR A 15 -12.12 -19.21 10.19
CA THR A 15 -11.59 -17.97 10.78
C THR A 15 -10.09 -17.84 10.53
N MET A 16 -9.32 -18.92 10.66
CA MET A 16 -7.90 -18.95 10.28
C MET A 16 -7.69 -18.58 8.81
N LEU A 17 -8.48 -19.13 7.88
CA LEU A 17 -8.38 -18.82 6.45
C LEU A 17 -8.68 -17.34 6.16
N VAL A 18 -9.69 -16.76 6.82
CA VAL A 18 -10.01 -15.33 6.68
C VAL A 18 -8.85 -14.46 7.13
N PHE A 19 -8.23 -14.75 8.28
CA PHE A 19 -7.07 -14.00 8.75
C PHE A 19 -5.86 -14.13 7.81
N VAL A 20 -5.61 -15.34 7.28
CA VAL A 20 -4.56 -15.56 6.28
C VAL A 20 -4.83 -14.74 5.02
N ALA A 21 -6.07 -14.75 4.52
CA ALA A 21 -6.46 -13.96 3.34
C ALA A 21 -6.28 -12.45 3.56
N ILE A 22 -6.69 -11.94 4.73
CA ILE A 22 -6.47 -10.53 5.12
C ILE A 22 -4.97 -10.22 5.15
N GLY A 23 -4.15 -11.10 5.74
CA GLY A 23 -2.70 -10.96 5.77
C GLY A 23 -2.08 -10.90 4.37
N PHE A 24 -2.52 -11.76 3.45
CA PHE A 24 -2.08 -11.73 2.05
C PHE A 24 -2.49 -10.44 1.33
N LEU A 25 -3.72 -9.96 1.55
CA LEU A 25 -4.20 -8.70 0.98
C LEU A 25 -3.39 -7.51 1.48
N LEU A 26 -3.16 -7.41 2.80
CA LEU A 26 -2.33 -6.36 3.40
C LEU A 26 -0.90 -6.38 2.86
N ARG A 27 -0.31 -7.57 2.72
CA ARG A 27 1.02 -7.73 2.12
C ARG A 27 1.05 -7.36 0.64
N GLY A 28 -0.04 -7.61 -0.08
CA GLY A 28 -0.24 -7.17 -1.46
C GLY A 28 -0.26 -5.65 -1.57
N LEU A 29 -1.10 -4.99 -0.77
CA LEU A 29 -1.20 -3.53 -0.71
C LEU A 29 0.13 -2.87 -0.37
N MET A 30 0.87 -3.41 0.61
CA MET A 30 2.19 -2.91 0.97
C MET A 30 3.19 -2.99 -0.19
N ARG A 31 3.19 -4.11 -0.94
CA ARG A 31 4.04 -4.27 -2.13
C ARG A 31 3.70 -3.29 -3.24
N VAL A 32 2.40 -3.09 -3.51
CA VAL A 32 1.94 -2.10 -4.50
C VAL A 32 2.38 -0.69 -4.10
N ASN A 33 2.27 -0.35 -2.81
CA ASN A 33 2.71 0.95 -2.31
C ASN A 33 4.22 1.16 -2.50
N ILE A 34 5.05 0.15 -2.20
CA ILE A 34 6.50 0.21 -2.42
C ILE A 34 6.82 0.38 -3.91
N ALA A 35 6.14 -0.34 -4.79
CA ALA A 35 6.34 -0.21 -6.24
C ALA A 35 5.97 1.20 -6.74
N ALA A 36 4.87 1.77 -6.25
CA ALA A 36 4.44 3.12 -6.60
C ALA A 36 5.45 4.19 -6.13
N VAL A 37 5.98 4.06 -4.91
CA VAL A 37 7.08 4.91 -4.41
C VAL A 37 8.28 4.85 -5.35
N LYS A 38 8.69 3.64 -5.74
CA LYS A 38 9.85 3.44 -6.61
C LYS A 38 9.68 4.13 -7.96
N ILE A 39 8.52 3.98 -8.60
CA ILE A 39 8.22 4.64 -9.88
C ILE A 39 8.30 6.16 -9.75
N ASN A 40 7.78 6.75 -8.65
CA ASN A 40 7.81 8.20 -8.48
C ASN A 40 9.22 8.72 -8.16
N ILE A 41 10.08 7.90 -7.54
CA ILE A 41 11.50 8.23 -7.39
C ILE A 41 12.20 8.22 -8.75
N GLU A 42 11.94 7.21 -9.59
CA GLU A 42 12.49 7.14 -10.94
C GLU A 42 12.02 8.33 -11.81
N GLU A 43 10.74 8.73 -11.72
CA GLU A 43 10.22 9.93 -12.38
C GLU A 43 10.87 11.21 -11.86
N LEU A 44 11.13 11.30 -10.55
CA LEU A 44 11.82 12.44 -9.94
C LEU A 44 13.27 12.52 -10.42
N GLU A 45 13.99 11.39 -10.48
CA GLU A 45 15.36 11.33 -10.99
C GLU A 45 15.44 11.78 -12.45
N LEU A 46 14.50 11.33 -13.30
CA LEU A 46 14.40 11.79 -14.69
C LEU A 46 14.12 13.29 -14.78
N ALA A 47 13.16 13.80 -14.00
CA ALA A 47 12.85 15.23 -13.98
C ALA A 47 14.05 16.09 -13.54
N LEU A 48 14.85 15.60 -12.58
CA LEU A 48 16.07 16.28 -12.15
C LEU A 48 17.17 16.24 -13.21
N GLN A 49 17.30 15.13 -13.95
CA GLN A 49 18.25 15.03 -15.07
C GLN A 49 17.91 15.97 -16.22
N ASP A 50 16.62 16.15 -16.49
CA ASP A 50 16.11 17.05 -17.53
C ASP A 50 16.08 18.53 -17.08
N GLU A 51 16.56 18.84 -15.88
CA GLU A 51 16.48 20.17 -15.22
C GLU A 51 15.04 20.72 -15.13
N ASP A 52 14.02 19.86 -15.20
CA ASP A 52 12.60 20.20 -15.10
C ASP A 52 12.16 20.29 -13.62
N ILE A 53 12.43 21.45 -13.03
CA ILE A 53 12.14 21.74 -11.62
C ILE A 53 10.64 21.67 -11.30
N GLU A 54 9.76 21.98 -12.24
CA GLU A 54 8.31 21.92 -12.01
C GLU A 54 7.84 20.47 -11.87
N LYS A 55 8.28 19.58 -12.77
CA LYS A 55 7.99 18.14 -12.65
C LYS A 55 8.63 17.52 -11.42
N ALA A 56 9.85 17.91 -11.07
CA ALA A 56 10.51 17.44 -9.85
C ALA A 56 9.71 17.83 -8.60
N LYS A 57 9.23 19.08 -8.52
CA LYS A 57 8.39 19.56 -7.43
C LYS A 57 7.06 18.81 -7.33
N TYR A 58 6.41 18.55 -8.47
CA TYR A 58 5.17 17.77 -8.52
C TYR A 58 5.37 16.33 -8.01
N SER A 59 6.45 15.67 -8.45
CA SER A 59 6.80 14.31 -8.04
C SER A 59 7.10 14.23 -6.54
N LEU A 60 7.84 15.21 -6.00
CA LEU A 60 8.07 15.36 -4.56
C LEU A 60 6.79 15.59 -3.77
N GLN A 61 5.87 16.41 -4.30
CA GLN A 61 4.59 16.65 -3.65
C GLN A 61 3.75 15.36 -3.59
N ARG A 62 3.72 14.57 -4.66
CA ARG A 62 3.08 13.23 -4.68
C ARG A 62 3.70 12.27 -3.67
N LEU A 63 5.03 12.21 -3.61
CA LEU A 63 5.74 11.39 -2.63
C LEU A 63 5.41 11.81 -1.18
N LYS A 64 5.28 13.12 -0.93
CA LYS A 64 4.92 13.67 0.39
C LYS A 64 3.48 13.39 0.80
N SER A 65 2.51 13.54 -0.11
CA SER A 65 1.10 13.28 0.19
C SER A 65 0.79 11.79 0.39
N GLY A 66 1.72 10.92 -0.01
CA GLY A 66 1.51 9.47 -0.05
C GLY A 66 0.58 9.05 -1.19
N PHE A 67 0.52 7.74 -1.44
CA PHE A 67 -0.35 7.13 -2.46
C PHE A 67 -1.77 6.86 -1.95
N GLY A 68 -2.27 7.72 -1.06
CA GLY A 68 -3.64 7.67 -0.58
C GLY A 68 -4.58 8.29 -1.60
N PHE A 69 -5.59 7.54 -2.04
CA PHE A 69 -6.76 8.11 -2.69
C PHE A 69 -7.33 9.19 -1.76
N HIS A 70 -7.29 10.45 -2.20
CA HIS A 70 -8.13 11.50 -1.67
C HIS A 70 -9.47 11.50 -2.40
#